data_AF-M1WXE0-F1
#
_entry.id   AF-M1WXE0-F1
#
_cell.length_a   1.000
_cell.length_b   1.000
_cell.length_c   1.000
_cell.angle_alpha   90.00
_cell.angle_beta   90.00
_cell.angle_gamma   90.00
#
_symmetry.space_group_name_H-M   'P 1'
#
loop_
_entity.id
_entity.type
_entity.pdbx_description
1 polymer ?
#
loop_
_entity_poly.entity_id
_entity_poly.type
_entity_poly.pdbx_seq_one_letter_code
_entity_poly.pdbx_strand_id
1 'polypeptide(L)' 'MFELVIRNNGVERVVYSAEDVRLVELVRQRHARSLAVGEATIREAKAKDA' A
#
# COMPACT_ATOMS: atom_id res chain seq x y z
N MET A 1 -2.22 -4.17 11.41
CA MET A 1 -1.54 -4.27 10.11
C MET A 1 -2.02 -3.20 9.13
N PHE A 2 -1.08 -2.54 8.46
CA PHE A 2 -1.30 -1.56 7.38
C PHE A 2 -0.84 -2.14 6.05
N GLU A 3 -1.57 -1.83 4.98
CA GLU A 3 -1.28 -2.29 3.61
C GLU A 3 -1.04 -1.11 2.67
N LEU A 4 -0.02 -1.22 1.82
CA LEU A 4 0.14 -0.39 0.63
C LEU A 4 -0.57 -1.05 -0.54
N VAL A 5 -1.57 -0.36 -1.05
CA VAL A 5 -2.36 -0.77 -2.21
C VAL A 5 -1.98 0.11 -3.39
N ILE A 6 -1.72 -0.52 -4.54
CA ILE A 6 -1.60 0.18 -5.82
C ILE A 6 -2.84 -0.14 -6.64
N ARG A 7 -3.57 0.89 -7.03
CA ARG A 7 -4.67 0.82 -7.99
C ARG A 7 -4.18 1.24 -9.36
N ASN A 8 -4.29 0.36 -10.35
CA ASN A 8 -3.94 0.67 -11.73
C ASN A 8 -5.00 0.09 -12.67
N ASN A 9 -5.59 0.93 -13.53
CA ASN A 9 -6.63 0.53 -14.49
C ASN A 9 -7.77 -0.30 -13.87
N GLY A 10 -8.25 0.10 -12.68
CA GLY A 10 -9.33 -0.59 -11.97
C GLY A 10 -8.92 -1.88 -11.23
N VAL A 11 -7.66 -2.31 -11.35
CA VAL A 11 -7.11 -3.44 -10.61
C VAL A 11 -6.40 -2.94 -9.36
N GLU A 12 -6.77 -3.48 -8.21
CA GLU A 12 -6.09 -3.23 -6.94
C GLU A 12 -5.16 -4.39 -6.58
N ARG A 13 -3.96 -4.06 -6.11
CA ARG A 13 -3.01 -5.04 -5.59
C ARG A 13 -2.36 -4.53 -4.31
N VAL A 14 -2.27 -5.39 -3.30
CA VAL A 14 -1.45 -5.15 -2.13
C VAL A 14 -0.01 -5.46 -2.50
N VAL A 15 0.89 -4.49 -2.33
CA VAL A 15 2.31 -4.64 -2.70
C VAL A 15 3.26 -4.64 -1.51
N TYR A 16 2.78 -4.21 -0.35
CA TYR A 16 3.54 -4.23 0.89
C TYR A 16 2.58 -4.18 2.08
N SER A 17 2.93 -4.84 3.19
CA SER A 17 2.19 -4.73 4.45
C SER A 17 3.15 -4.74 5.63
N ALA A 18 2.80 -3.99 6.68
CA ALA A 18 3.56 -3.93 7.92
C ALA A 18 2.67 -3.55 9.10
N GLU A 19 3.06 -3.90 10.32
CA GLU A 19 2.35 -3.44 11.53
C GLU A 19 2.58 -1.95 11.83
N ASP A 20 3.70 -1.38 11.37
CA ASP A 20 4.02 0.04 11.53
C ASP A 20 3.71 0.83 10.26
N VAL A 21 2.78 1.78 10.36
CA VAL A 21 2.37 2.66 9.25
C VAL A 21 3.54 3.44 8.65
N ARG A 22 4.57 3.77 9.45
CA ARG A 22 5.74 4.53 8.99
C ARG A 22 6.55 3.75 7.96
N LEU A 23 6.60 2.42 8.08
CA LEU A 23 7.26 1.56 7.11
C LEU A 23 6.49 1.53 5.79
N VAL A 24 5.15 1.51 5.85
CA VAL A 24 4.29 1.52 4.67
C VAL A 24 4.36 2.88 3.94
N GLU A 25 4.38 4.00 4.66
CA GLU A 25 4.58 5.35 4.11
C GLU A 25 5.94 5.50 3.42
N LEU A 26 7.02 4.96 4.01
CA LEU A 26 8.34 4.97 3.38
C LEU A 26 8.33 4.28 2.01
N VAL A 27 7.65 3.14 1.90
CA VAL A 27 7.52 2.40 0.64
C VAL A 27 6.64 3.17 -0.36
N ARG A 28 5.54 3.78 0.10
CA ARG A 28 4.69 4.65 -0.73
C ARG A 28 5.47 5.82 -1.32
N GLN A 29 6.30 6.50 -0.53
CA GLN A 29 7.14 7.60 -1.00
C GLN A 29 8.17 7.14 -2.04
N ARG A 30 8.77 5.96 -1.85
CA ARG A 30 9.66 5.35 -2.85
C ARG A 30 8.91 5.05 -4.16
N HIS A 31 7.68 4.55 -4.06
CA HIS A 31 6.84 4.27 -5.20
C HIS A 31 6.47 5.55 -5.98
N ALA A 32 6.04 6.62 -5.30
CA ALA A 32 5.73 7.91 -5.93
C ALA A 32 6.92 8.52 -6.68
N ARG A 33 8.15 8.35 -6.17
CA ARG A 33 9.38 8.82 -6.82
C ARG A 33 9.76 8.01 -8.06
N SER A 34 9.23 6.80 -8.22
CA SER A 34 9.55 5.91 -9.33
C SER A 34 8.68 6.14 -10.59
N LEU A 35 7.76 7.11 -10.59
CA LEU A 35 6.77 7.35 -11.68
C LEU A 35 5.97 6.08 -12.06
N ALA A 36 5.87 5.12 -11.15
CA ALA A 36 5.35 3.79 -11.46
C ALA A 36 3.81 3.75 -11.40
N VAL A 37 3.24 3.40 -12.54
CA VAL A 37 1.86 3.00 -12.87
C VAL A 37 0.91 2.75 -11.68
N GLY A 38 0.00 3.71 -11.44
CA GLY A 38 -1.15 3.58 -10.54
C GLY A 38 -1.19 4.58 -9.39
N GLU A 39 -2.32 4.62 -8.70
CA GLU A 39 -2.53 5.40 -7.48
C GLU A 39 -2.17 4.55 -6.26
N ALA A 40 -1.28 5.05 -5.40
CA ALA A 40 -0.82 4.34 -4.20
C ALA A 40 -1.50 4.88 -2.94
N THR A 41 -2.26 4.02 -2.28
CA THR A 41 -3.02 4.30 -1.06
C THR A 41 -2.63 3.37 0.07
N ILE A 42 -2.65 3.89 1.30
CA ILE A 42 -2.46 3.08 2.50
C ILE A 42 -3.81 2.83 3.12
N ARG A 43 -4.07 1.59 3.53
CA ARG A 43 -5.28 1.22 4.28
C ARG A 43 -4.94 0.36 5.48
N GLU A 44 -5.78 0.43 6.50
CA GLU A 44 -5.76 -0.52 7.61
C GLU A 44 -6.36 -1.84 7.15
N ALA A 45 -5.59 -2.93 7.27
CA ALA A 45 -6.16 -4.26 7.13
C ALA A 45 -6.99 -4.52 8.39
N LYS A 46 -8.30 -4.67 8.22
CA LYS A 46 -9.12 -5.27 9.28
C LYS A 46 -8.53 -6.64 9.55
N ALA A 47 -8.19 -6.92 10.81
CA ALA A 47 -7.83 -8.26 11.22
C ALA A 47 -8.92 -9.19 10.68
N LYS A 48 -8.54 -10.18 9.87
CA LYS A 48 -9.46 -11.28 9.59
C LYS A 48 -9.71 -11.91 10.95
N ASP A 49 -10.92 -11.71 11.48
CA ASP A 49 -11.44 -12.53 12.57
C ASP A 49 -11.16 -13.99 12.19
N ALA A 50 -10.42 -14.66 13.08
CA ALA A 50 -9.86 -15.99 12.91
C ALA A 50 -10.94 -17.08 12.87
#